data_AF-A0A6H5I7F1-F1
#
_entry.id   AF-A0A6H5I7F1-F1
#
_cell.length_a   1.000
_cell.length_b   1.000
_cell.length_c   1.000
_cell.angle_alpha   90.00
_cell.angle_beta   90.00
_cell.angle_gamma   90.00
#
_symmetry.space_group_name_H-M   'P 1'
#
loop_
_entity.id
_entity.type
_entity.pdbx_description
1 polymer ?
#
loop_
_entity_poly.entity_id
_entity_poly.type
_entity_poly.pdbx_seq_one_letter_code
_entity_poly.pdbx_strand_id
1 'polypeptide(L)'
;MVLIRVAVKSSIAGGITYYTVQEGLWSSPEDSAKLYDKLYKNISPIIQKNVPQEVIKEVHELPSLGNMRSCAASYWNKGVLATFQFLADLPTHISSGVDRIKQEIEKSNLLGNETTNTPNTK
;
A
#
# COMPACT_ATOMS: atom_id res chain seq x y z
N MET A 1 15.35 1.25 -17.36
CA MET A 1 14.93 0.08 -16.53
C MET A 1 13.79 0.39 -15.57
N VAL A 2 13.75 1.53 -14.88
CA VAL A 2 12.70 1.86 -13.88
C VAL A 2 11.29 1.93 -14.49
N LEU A 3 11.13 2.57 -15.65
CA LEU A 3 9.84 2.69 -16.34
C LEU A 3 9.20 1.33 -16.69
N ILE A 4 10.00 0.34 -17.12
CA ILE A 4 9.50 -1.01 -17.44
C ILE A 4 9.02 -1.71 -16.17
N ARG A 5 9.75 -1.59 -15.06
CA ARG A 5 9.32 -2.15 -13.75
C ARG A 5 8.03 -1.52 -13.25
N VAL A 6 7.88 -0.21 -13.42
CA VAL A 6 6.65 0.50 -13.08
C VAL A 6 5.51 0.02 -13.97
N ALA A 7 5.69 -0.03 -15.29
CA ALA A 7 4.67 -0.49 -16.23
C ALA A 7 4.18 -1.92 -15.93
N VAL A 8 5.10 -2.86 -15.71
CA VAL A 8 4.75 -4.25 -15.38
C VAL A 8 3.96 -4.33 -14.06
N LYS A 9 4.41 -3.63 -13.01
CA LYS A 9 3.70 -3.60 -11.72
C LYS A 9 2.31 -2.96 -11.85
N SER A 10 2.19 -1.88 -12.62
CA SER A 10 0.92 -1.20 -12.87
C SER A 10 -0.05 -2.07 -13.66
N SER A 11 0.41 -2.83 -14.65
CA SER A 11 -0.44 -3.76 -15.40
C SER A 11 -0.97 -4.90 -14.53
N ILE A 12 -0.14 -5.45 -13.65
CA ILE A 12 -0.58 -6.49 -12.70
C ILE A 12 -1.61 -5.92 -11.73
N ALA A 13 -1.32 -4.76 -11.14
CA ALA A 13 -2.26 -4.09 -10.22
C ALA A 13 -3.58 -3.73 -10.91
N GLY A 14 -3.53 -3.23 -12.16
CA GLY A 14 -4.70 -2.91 -12.96
C GLY A 14 -5.52 -4.15 -13.33
N GLY A 15 -4.86 -5.26 -13.69
CA GLY A 15 -5.51 -6.54 -13.98
C GLY A 15 -6.22 -7.13 -12.77
N ILE A 16 -5.57 -7.13 -11.59
CA ILE A 16 -6.18 -7.55 -10.32
C ILE A 16 -7.38 -6.67 -10.01
N THR A 17 -7.23 -5.35 -10.12
CA THR A 17 -8.32 -4.40 -9.84
C THR A 17 -9.51 -4.65 -10.77
N TYR A 18 -9.29 -4.80 -12.08
CA TYR A 18 -10.34 -5.08 -13.05
C TYR A 18 -11.09 -6.37 -12.73
N TYR A 19 -10.36 -7.45 -12.41
CA TYR A 19 -10.96 -8.72 -12.02
C TYR A 19 -11.79 -8.59 -10.73
N THR A 20 -11.29 -7.86 -9.71
CA THR A 20 -12.04 -7.64 -8.46
C THR A 20 -13.28 -6.78 -8.64
N VAL A 21 -13.28 -5.84 -9.58
CA VAL A 21 -14.49 -5.08 -9.95
C VAL A 21 -15.50 -6.01 -10.61
N GLN A 22 -15.07 -6.87 -11.54
CA GLN A 22 -15.95 -7.80 -12.26
C GLN A 22 -16.56 -8.89 -11.36
N GLU A 23 -15.78 -9.40 -10.41
CA GLU A 23 -16.27 -10.33 -9.36
C GLU A 23 -17.28 -9.67 -8.42
N GLY A 24 -17.36 -8.34 -8.43
CA GLY A 24 -18.37 -7.61 -7.69
C GLY A 24 -17.87 -7.02 -6.37
N LEU A 25 -16.59 -7.17 -6.01
CA LEU A 25 -16.01 -6.64 -4.77
C LEU A 25 -16.15 -5.11 -4.64
N TRP A 26 -16.10 -4.42 -5.78
CA TRP A 26 -16.23 -2.97 -5.91
C TRP A 26 -17.34 -2.54 -6.87
N SER A 27 -18.22 -3.48 -7.26
CA SER A 27 -19.30 -3.23 -8.22
C SER A 27 -20.57 -2.77 -7.50
N SER A 28 -21.74 -3.06 -8.07
CA SER A 28 -23.02 -2.83 -7.44
C SER A 28 -23.14 -3.52 -6.06
N PRO A 29 -23.90 -2.94 -5.12
CA PRO A 29 -24.20 -3.58 -3.83
C PRO A 29 -24.80 -4.99 -3.98
N GLU A 30 -25.59 -5.21 -5.03
CA GLU A 30 -26.23 -6.49 -5.33
C GLU A 30 -25.21 -7.56 -5.74
N ASP A 31 -24.22 -7.19 -6.55
CA ASP A 31 -23.17 -8.11 -7.01
C ASP A 31 -22.14 -8.37 -5.89
N SER A 32 -21.84 -7.35 -5.08
CA SER A 32 -21.06 -7.51 -3.85
C SER A 32 -21.72 -8.53 -2.92
N ALA A 33 -23.02 -8.38 -2.64
CA ALA A 33 -23.76 -9.28 -1.75
C ALA A 33 -23.77 -10.72 -2.27
N LYS A 34 -23.90 -10.94 -3.59
CA LYS A 34 -23.79 -12.27 -4.21
C LYS A 34 -22.41 -12.88 -4.07
N LEU A 35 -21.34 -12.09 -4.19
CA LEU A 35 -19.98 -12.56 -3.97
C LEU A 35 -19.77 -12.97 -2.51
N TYR A 36 -20.21 -12.14 -1.55
CA TYR A 36 -20.15 -12.47 -0.13
C TYR A 36 -20.99 -13.72 0.22
N ASP A 37 -22.18 -13.90 -0.37
CA ASP A 37 -23.00 -15.09 -0.17
C ASP A 37 -22.35 -16.37 -0.71
N LYS A 38 -21.74 -16.30 -1.92
CA LYS A 38 -20.94 -17.41 -2.47
C LYS A 38 -19.74 -17.74 -1.59
N LEU A 39 -19.05 -16.71 -1.09
CA LEU A 39 -17.90 -16.87 -0.22
C LEU A 39 -18.32 -17.52 1.10
N TYR A 40 -19.38 -17.02 1.73
CA TYR A 40 -19.94 -17.59 2.96
C TYR A 40 -20.34 -19.05 2.77
N LYS A 41 -21.03 -19.41 1.67
CA LYS A 41 -21.42 -20.80 1.38
C LYS A 41 -20.23 -21.74 1.23
N ASN A 42 -19.13 -21.27 0.64
CA ASN A 42 -17.92 -22.07 0.45
C ASN A 42 -17.08 -22.21 1.73
N ILE A 43 -17.04 -21.18 2.59
CA ILE A 43 -16.22 -21.20 3.81
C ILE A 43 -17.00 -21.74 5.02
N SER A 44 -18.33 -21.62 5.03
CA SER A 44 -19.23 -22.15 6.09
C SER A 44 -18.93 -23.60 6.51
N PRO A 45 -18.78 -24.59 5.59
CA PRO A 45 -18.47 -25.96 5.99
C PRO A 45 -17.07 -26.13 6.62
N ILE A 46 -16.12 -25.24 6.30
CA ILE A 46 -14.75 -25.26 6.85
C ILE A 46 -14.72 -24.66 8.25
N ILE A 47 -15.46 -23.56 8.47
CA ILE A 47 -15.58 -22.90 9.76
C ILE A 47 -16.34 -23.79 10.75
N GLN A 48 -17.45 -24.41 10.33
CA GLN A 48 -18.22 -25.32 11.19
C GLN A 48 -17.42 -26.54 11.68
N LYS A 49 -16.40 -26.96 10.94
CA LYS A 49 -15.60 -28.14 11.27
C LYS A 49 -14.45 -27.86 12.25
N ASN A 50 -13.92 -26.63 12.23
CA ASN A 50 -12.66 -26.31 12.92
C ASN A 50 -12.78 -25.19 13.97
N VAL A 51 -13.92 -24.50 14.07
CA VAL A 51 -14.10 -23.37 14.98
C VAL A 51 -15.12 -23.71 16.06
N PRO A 52 -14.79 -23.48 17.36
CA PRO A 52 -15.73 -23.73 18.45
C PRO A 52 -17.01 -22.90 18.30
N GLN A 53 -18.17 -23.49 18.61
CA GLN A 53 -19.49 -22.90 18.34
C GLN A 53 -19.72 -21.52 19.00
N GLU A 54 -19.03 -21.27 20.10
CA GLU A 54 -19.01 -20.00 20.82
C GLU A 54 -18.46 -18.84 19.96
N VAL A 55 -17.44 -19.09 19.13
CA VAL A 55 -16.89 -18.09 18.18
C VAL A 55 -17.80 -17.96 16.95
N ILE A 56 -18.42 -19.05 16.49
CA ILE A 56 -19.36 -19.01 15.36
C ILE A 56 -20.60 -18.15 15.71
N LYS A 57 -21.02 -18.16 16.98
CA LYS A 57 -22.13 -17.34 17.47
C LYS A 57 -21.81 -15.84 17.45
N GLU A 58 -20.60 -15.45 17.85
CA GLU A 58 -20.15 -14.05 17.80
C GLU A 58 -19.91 -13.57 16.35
N VAL A 59 -19.41 -14.44 15.48
CA VAL A 59 -19.13 -14.11 14.06
C VAL A 59 -20.39 -14.07 13.19
N HIS A 60 -21.50 -14.66 13.64
CA HIS A 60 -22.76 -14.65 12.89
C HIS A 60 -23.31 -13.23 12.68
N GLU A 61 -22.99 -12.30 13.58
CA GLU A 61 -23.18 -10.88 13.33
C GLU A 61 -22.04 -10.37 12.43
N LEU A 62 -22.16 -10.67 11.13
CA LEU A 62 -21.42 -9.96 10.09
C LEU A 62 -21.50 -8.45 10.42
N PRO A 63 -20.37 -7.72 10.47
CA PRO A 63 -20.39 -6.30 10.75
C PRO A 63 -21.40 -5.65 9.79
N SER A 64 -22.35 -4.90 10.35
CA SER A 64 -23.46 -4.39 9.55
C SER A 64 -22.94 -3.75 8.27
N LEU A 65 -23.64 -3.96 7.15
CA LEU A 65 -23.22 -3.43 5.85
C LEU A 65 -22.96 -1.91 5.91
N GLY A 66 -23.68 -1.20 6.79
CA GLY A 66 -23.43 0.21 7.11
C GLY A 66 -22.07 0.48 7.77
N ASN A 67 -21.65 -0.33 8.74
CA ASN A 67 -20.34 -0.21 9.39
C ASN A 67 -19.20 -0.52 8.40
N MET A 68 -19.35 -1.56 7.57
CA MET A 68 -18.37 -1.89 6.53
C MET A 68 -18.24 -0.77 5.50
N ARG A 69 -19.38 -0.22 5.03
CA ARG A 69 -19.41 0.92 4.10
C ARG A 69 -18.75 2.16 4.70
N SER A 70 -19.02 2.45 5.97
CA SER A 70 -18.44 3.60 6.68
C SER A 70 -16.91 3.45 6.84
N CYS A 71 -16.43 2.26 7.18
CA CYS A 71 -15.00 1.95 7.19
C CYS A 71 -14.36 2.14 5.81
N ALA A 72 -14.95 1.57 4.75
CA ALA A 72 -14.45 1.72 3.39
C ALA A 72 -14.36 3.19 2.95
N ALA A 73 -15.39 3.99 3.25
CA ALA A 73 -15.39 5.42 2.99
C ALA A 73 -14.29 6.16 3.78
N SER A 74 -14.09 5.82 5.05
CA SER A 74 -13.05 6.41 5.89
C SER A 74 -11.64 6.10 5.36
N TYR A 75 -11.39 4.85 4.97
CA TYR A 75 -10.10 4.45 4.39
C TYR A 75 -9.83 5.09 3.04
N TRP A 76 -10.85 5.24 2.21
CA TRP A 76 -10.73 5.96 0.94
C TRP A 76 -10.28 7.41 1.15
N ASN A 77 -10.95 8.14 2.05
CA ASN A 77 -10.61 9.53 2.36
C ASN A 77 -9.19 9.66 2.92
N LYS A 78 -8.78 8.74 3.81
CA LYS A 78 -7.40 8.69 4.31
C LYS A 78 -6.39 8.40 3.20
N GLY A 79 -6.71 7.49 2.29
CA GLY A 79 -5.86 7.16 1.14
C GLY A 79 -5.67 8.35 0.19
N VAL A 80 -6.76 9.05 -0.13
CA VAL A 80 -6.72 10.29 -0.94
C VAL A 80 -5.85 11.33 -0.25
N LEU A 81 -6.10 11.61 1.03
CA LEU A 81 -5.33 12.59 1.79
C LEU A 81 -3.84 12.25 1.83
N ALA A 82 -3.49 11.00 2.16
CA ALA A 82 -2.10 10.55 2.23
C ALA A 82 -1.38 10.67 0.86
N THR A 83 -2.09 10.40 -0.24
CA THR A 83 -1.53 10.53 -1.59
C THR A 83 -1.23 12.00 -1.91
N PHE A 84 -2.16 12.91 -1.63
CA PHE A 84 -1.94 14.34 -1.86
C PHE A 84 -0.88 14.93 -0.91
N GLN A 85 -0.82 14.48 0.34
CA GLN A 85 0.25 14.84 1.27
C GLN A 85 1.61 14.36 0.75
N PHE A 86 1.72 13.11 0.29
CA PHE A 86 2.95 12.60 -0.31
C PHE A 86 3.38 13.41 -1.53
N LEU A 87 2.45 13.80 -2.40
CA LEU A 87 2.73 14.67 -3.55
C LEU A 87 3.17 16.07 -3.13
N ALA A 88 2.59 16.61 -2.04
CA ALA A 88 2.96 17.91 -1.50
C ALA A 88 4.33 17.90 -0.80
N ASP A 89 4.69 16.78 -0.16
CA ASP A 89 5.95 16.60 0.56
C ASP A 89 7.11 16.11 -0.34
N LEU A 90 6.78 15.67 -1.56
CA LEU A 90 7.72 15.17 -2.56
C LEU A 90 8.82 16.18 -2.91
N PRO A 91 8.54 17.48 -3.16
CA PRO A 91 9.57 18.47 -3.46
C PRO A 91 10.56 18.67 -2.31
N THR A 92 10.07 18.64 -1.07
CA THR A 92 10.85 18.79 0.16
C THR A 92 11.74 17.58 0.44
N HIS A 93 11.26 16.37 0.12
CA HIS A 93 12.04 15.15 0.25
C HIS A 93 13.10 15.04 -0.86
N ILE A 94 12.80 15.53 -2.06
CA ILE A 94 13.78 15.62 -3.16
C ILE A 94 14.85 16.65 -2.85
N SER A 95 14.49 17.86 -2.40
CA SER A 95 15.47 18.91 -2.08
C SER A 95 16.41 18.49 -0.96
N SER A 96 15.88 17.96 0.14
CA SER A 96 16.69 17.42 1.25
C SER A 96 17.56 16.23 0.83
N GLY A 97 17.09 15.38 -0.09
CA GLY A 97 17.90 14.31 -0.67
C GLY A 97 19.06 14.83 -1.52
N VAL A 98 18.80 15.84 -2.36
CA VAL A 98 19.83 16.48 -3.20
C VAL A 98 20.87 17.21 -2.35
N ASP A 99 20.45 17.92 -1.31
CA ASP A 99 21.35 18.63 -0.41
C ASP A 99 22.27 17.66 0.35
N ARG A 100 21.73 16.52 0.79
CA ARG A 100 22.54 15.45 1.43
C ARG A 100 23.55 14.84 0.48
N ILE A 101 23.18 14.62 -0.79
CA ILE A 101 24.11 14.12 -1.81
C ILE A 101 25.21 15.15 -2.08
N LYS A 102 24.87 16.44 -2.17
CA LYS A 102 25.88 17.51 -2.33
C LYS A 102 26.83 17.58 -1.15
N GLN A 103 26.32 17.51 0.09
CA GLN A 103 27.15 17.49 1.29
C GLN A 103 28.10 16.29 1.32
N GLU A 104 27.65 15.10 0.91
CA GLU A 104 28.51 13.91 0.88
C GLU A 104 29.58 14.00 -0.22
N ILE A 105 29.24 14.57 -1.39
CA ILE A 105 30.19 14.84 -2.48
C ILE A 105 31.22 15.89 -2.05
N GLU A 106 30.81 16.95 -1.36
CA GLU A 106 31.71 17.98 -0.87
C GLU A 106 32.64 17.44 0.22
N LYS A 107 32.10 16.66 1.17
CA LYS A 107 32.86 16.01 2.23
C LYS A 107 33.89 15.01 1.69
N SER A 108 33.53 14.23 0.67
CA SER A 108 34.45 13.28 0.01
C SER A 108 35.55 13.99 -0.80
N ASN A 109 35.25 15.13 -1.44
CA ASN A 109 36.27 15.95 -2.10
C ASN A 109 37.23 16.62 -1.11
N LEU A 110 36.74 17.02 0.07
CA LEU A 110 37.60 17.55 1.14
C LEU A 110 38.52 16.47 1.72
N LEU A 111 38.02 15.26 1.96
CA LEU A 111 38.82 14.08 2.36
C LEU A 111 39.88 13.69 1.30
N GLY A 112 39.56 13.86 0.02
CA GLY A 112 40.50 13.68 -1.08
C GLY A 112 41.60 14.73 -1.14
N ASN A 113 41.35 15.96 -0.67
CA ASN A 113 42.36 17.02 -0.65
C ASN A 113 43.27 16.97 0.60
N GLU A 114 42.74 16.54 1.75
CA GLU A 114 43.53 16.42 2.99
C GLU A 114 44.57 15.30 2.87
N THR A 115 44.24 14.21 2.16
CA THR A 115 45.17 13.10 1.90
C THR A 115 46.29 13.44 0.90
N THR A 116 46.12 14.45 0.05
CA THR A 116 47.16 14.93 -0.87
C THR A 116 48.11 15.98 -0.27
N ASN A 117 47.73 16.61 0.85
CA ASN A 117 48.49 17.72 1.46
C ASN A 117 49.32 17.32 2.69
N THR A 118 49.38 16.03 3.07
CA THR A 118 50.35 15.58 4.10
C THR A 118 51.77 15.80 3.58
N PRO A 119 52.59 16.69 4.19
CA PRO A 119 53.93 16.97 3.73
C PRO A 119 54.80 15.74 3.98
N ASN A 120 55.34 15.15 2.92
CA ASN A 120 56.38 14.13 3.01
C ASN A 120 57.57 14.71 3.76
N THR A 121 57.69 14.41 5.05
CA THR A 121 58.86 14.74 5.87
C THR A 121 59.72 13.48 5.93
N LYS A 122 60.77 13.44 5.11
CA LYS A 122 61.91 12.55 5.29
C LYS A 122 63.19 13.31 4.95
#